data_AF-E3J658-F1
#
_entry.id   AF-E3J658-F1
#
_cell.length_a   1.000
_cell.length_b   1.000
_cell.length_c   1.000
_cell.angle_alpha   90.00
_cell.angle_beta   90.00
_cell.angle_gamma   90.00
#
_symmetry.space_group_name_H-M   'P 1'
#
loop_
_entity.id
_entity.type
_entity.pdbx_description
1 polymer ?
#
loop_
_entity_poly.entity_id
_entity_poly.type
_entity_poly.pdbx_seq_one_letter_code
_entity_poly.pdbx_strand_id
1 'polypeptide(L)' 'MRITIIGTAQECDLAVDALNLLMDTREVSAPEPAEDGQVRVEALILEPISPGYYVEYPPGELDSEETAELSG' A
#
# COMPACT_ATOMS: atom_id res chain seq x y z
N MET A 1 5.55 -6.80 9.82
CA MET A 1 6.70 -5.92 9.57
C MET A 1 6.56 -4.66 10.42
N ARG A 2 7.59 -4.27 11.18
CA ARG A 2 7.58 -2.98 11.90
C ARG A 2 8.17 -1.90 11.04
N ILE A 3 7.53 -0.74 11.00
CA ILE A 3 7.98 0.43 10.25
C ILE A 3 8.10 1.64 11.18
N THR A 4 9.02 2.53 10.84
CA THR A 4 9.24 3.79 11.54
C THR A 4 9.11 4.92 10.53
N ILE A 5 8.24 5.87 10.82
CA ILE A 5 8.00 7.07 10.01
C ILE A 5 8.63 8.24 10.77
N ILE A 6 9.47 9.01 10.08
CA ILE A 6 10.11 10.20 10.63
C ILE A 6 9.81 11.36 9.68
N GLY A 7 9.25 12.44 10.23
CA GLY A 7 8.90 13.63 9.47
C GLY A 7 8.20 14.66 10.35
N THR A 8 7.54 15.63 9.75
CA THR A 8 6.61 16.50 10.47
C THR A 8 5.40 15.71 10.97
N ALA A 9 4.65 16.25 11.95
CA ALA A 9 3.42 15.60 12.43
C ALA A 9 2.43 15.34 11.29
N GLN A 10 2.27 16.32 10.39
CA GLN A 10 1.36 16.21 9.25
C GLN A 10 1.80 15.16 8.22
N GLU A 11 3.11 15.03 7.96
CA GLU A 11 3.64 13.98 7.08
C GLU A 11 3.48 12.58 7.70
N CYS A 12 3.66 12.46 9.02
CA CYS A 12 3.46 11.20 9.72
C CYS A 12 2.00 10.77 9.68
N ASP A 13 1.06 11.68 9.95
CA ASP A 13 -0.37 11.41 9.87
C ASP A 13 -0.76 10.96 8.44
N LEU A 14 -0.31 11.69 7.41
CA LEU A 14 -0.58 11.36 6.02
C LEU A 14 -0.02 9.98 5.63
N ALA A 15 1.19 9.66 6.09
CA ALA A 15 1.81 8.37 5.80
C ALA A 15 1.06 7.23 6.49
N VAL A 16 0.61 7.41 7.73
CA VAL A 16 -0.22 6.42 8.45
C VAL A 16 -1.56 6.21 7.74
N ASP A 17 -2.22 7.29 7.29
CA ASP A 17 -3.47 7.19 6.53
C ASP A 17 -3.28 6.43 5.21
N ALA A 18 -2.21 6.72 4.48
CA ALA A 18 -1.87 5.98 3.25
C ALA A 18 -1.59 4.50 3.52
N LEU A 19 -0.92 4.18 4.63
CA LEU A 19 -0.67 2.79 5.04
C LEU A 19 -1.96 2.07 5.40
N ASN A 20 -2.87 2.71 6.13
CA ASN A 20 -4.19 2.14 6.47
C ASN A 20 -5.05 1.82 5.24
N LEU A 21 -4.85 2.52 4.13
CA LEU A 21 -5.55 2.24 2.86
C LEU A 21 -5.01 0.99 2.15
N LEU A 22 -3.72 0.69 2.33
CA LEU A 22 -3.02 -0.33 1.55
C LEU A 22 -2.73 -1.60 2.36
N MET A 23 -2.64 -1.50 3.68
CA MET A 23 -2.14 -2.55 4.58
C MET A 23 -2.95 -2.60 5.89
N ASP A 24 -3.11 -3.79 6.47
CA ASP A 24 -3.63 -3.93 7.84
C ASP A 24 -2.56 -3.43 8.81
N THR A 25 -2.74 -2.17 9.23
CA THR A 25 -1.83 -1.45 10.11
C THR A 25 -2.38 -1.48 11.53
N ARG A 26 -1.57 -1.93 12.48
CA ARG A 26 -1.91 -2.01 13.90
C ARG A 26 -0.84 -1.35 14.76
N GLU A 27 -1.21 -1.13 16.03
CA GLU A 27 -0.28 -0.66 17.06
C GLU A 27 0.47 0.63 16.66
N VAL A 28 -0.24 1.57 16.03
CA VAL A 28 0.32 2.88 15.69
C VAL A 28 0.63 3.62 16.99
N SER A 29 1.88 4.00 17.19
CA SER A 29 2.31 4.76 18.35
C SER A 29 1.84 6.21 18.28
N ALA A 30 1.77 6.88 19.43
CA ALA A 30 1.66 8.33 19.43
C ALA A 30 2.93 8.96 18.81
N PRO A 31 2.85 10.18 18.25
CA PRO A 31 4.02 10.89 17.76
C PRO A 31 4.97 11.23 18.92
N GLU A 32 6.23 10.79 18.80
CA GLU A 32 7.29 11.10 19.76
C GLU A 32 8.31 12.07 19.13
N PRO A 33 8.93 12.98 19.91
CA PRO A 33 9.95 13.87 19.37
C PRO A 33 11.14 13.12 18.77
N ALA A 34 11.60 13.58 17.61
CA ALA A 34 12.81 13.12 16.93
C ALA A 34 13.82 14.28 16.75
N GLU A 35 14.87 14.04 15.98
CA GLU A 35 15.88 15.06 15.67
C GLU A 35 15.29 16.20 14.82
N ASP A 36 15.91 17.38 14.88
CA ASP A 36 15.57 18.54 14.04
C ASP A 36 14.09 19.00 14.12
N GLY A 37 13.44 18.81 15.27
CA GLY A 37 12.04 19.21 15.47
C GLY A 37 11.03 18.32 14.73
N GLN A 38 11.48 17.16 14.25
CA GLN A 38 10.63 16.15 13.64
C GLN A 38 9.93 15.32 14.72
N VAL A 39 8.98 14.49 14.29
CA VAL A 39 8.35 13.46 15.10
C VAL A 39 8.61 12.10 14.49
N ARG A 40 8.55 11.08 15.34
CA ARG A 40 8.63 9.68 15.01
C ARG A 40 7.32 8.99 15.35
N VAL A 41 6.83 8.18 14.43
CA VAL A 41 5.70 7.26 14.64
C VAL A 41 6.14 5.85 14.29
N GLU A 42 5.85 4.89 15.15
CA GLU A 42 6.02 3.46 14.87
C GLU A 42 4.68 2.83 14.52
N ALA A 43 4.68 1.90 13.58
CA ALA A 43 3.49 1.13 13.24
C ALA A 43 3.87 -0.33 12.94
N LEU A 44 2.95 -1.25 13.25
CA LEU A 44 3.06 -2.65 12.89
C LEU A 44 2.18 -2.93 11.67
N ILE A 45 2.81 -3.36 10.58
CA ILE A 45 2.12 -3.80 9.37
C ILE A 45 1.99 -5.32 9.39
N LEU A 46 0.77 -5.85 9.33
CA LEU A 46 0.54 -7.29 9.36
C LEU A 46 0.60 -7.89 7.95
N GLU A 47 -0.26 -7.39 7.07
CA GLU A 47 -0.45 -7.92 5.73
C GLU A 47 -1.00 -6.84 4.79
N PRO A 48 -0.71 -6.90 3.48
CA PRO A 48 -1.39 -6.06 2.53
C PRO A 48 -2.90 -6.31 2.62
N ILE A 49 -3.70 -5.24 2.61
CA ILE A 49 -5.13 -5.38 2.42
C ILE A 49 -5.26 -5.84 0.98
N SER A 50 -5.50 -7.13 0.77
CA SER A 50 -5.74 -7.65 -0.56
C SER A 50 -6.92 -6.85 -1.12
N PRO A 51 -6.73 -6.06 -2.20
CA PRO A 51 -7.84 -5.40 -2.83
C PRO A 51 -8.75 -6.51 -3.35
N GLY A 52 -9.84 -6.81 -2.66
CA GLY A 52 -10.91 -7.68 -3.14
C GLY A 52 -11.66 -7.06 -4.33
N TYR A 53 -10.99 -6.23 -5.14
CA TYR A 53 -11.48 -5.82 -6.44
C TYR A 53 -11.30 -7.01 -7.38
N TYR A 54 -12.32 -7.85 -7.44
CA TYR A 54 -12.58 -8.56 -8.69
C TYR A 54 -12.81 -7.48 -9.74
N VAL A 55 -11.87 -7.30 -10.66
CA VAL A 55 -12.21 -6.70 -11.94
C VAL A 55 -13.07 -7.76 -12.62
N GLU A 56 -14.39 -7.67 -12.43
CA GLU A 56 -15.32 -8.37 -13.30
C GLU A 56 -15.13 -7.79 -14.69
N TYR A 57 -14.28 -8.43 -15.48
CA TYR A 57 -14.31 -8.22 -16.92
C TYR A 57 -15.74 -8.56 -17.36
N PRO A 58 -16.45 -7.66 -18.06
CA PRO A 58 -17.66 -8.06 -18.73
C PRO A 58 -17.33 -9.29 -19.61
N PRO A 59 -18.18 -10.33 -19.63
CA PRO A 59 -17.97 -11.44 -20.53
C PRO A 59 -18.11 -10.94 -21.97
N GLY A 60 -16.98 -10.66 -22.62
CA GLY A 60 -16.87 -10.21 -24.01
C GLY A 60 -15.75 -9.17 -24.14
N GLU A 61 -14.68 -9.34 -24.89
CA GLU A 61 -14.37 -10.27 -25.98
C GLU A 61 -12.91 -10.71 -25.82
N LEU A 62 -12.67 -12.00 -25.58
CA LEU A 62 -11.38 -12.63 -25.88
C LEU A 62 -11.52 -13.35 -27.22
N ASP A 63 -11.84 -12.59 -28.26
CA ASP A 63 -11.52 -12.95 -29.64
C ASP A 63 -10.32 -12.06 -29.99
N SER A 64 -9.13 -12.55 -30.26
CA SER A 64 -8.88 -13.53 -31.31
C SER A 64 -7.55 -14.23 -31.04
N GLU A 65 -7.56 -15.54 -31.23
CA GLU A 65 -6.37 -16.29 -31.60
C GLU A 65 -5.71 -15.62 -32.83
N GLU A 66 -4.51 -15.05 -32.67
CA GLU A 66 -3.59 -14.95 -33.79
C GLU A 66 -2.40 -15.85 -33.48
N THR A 67 -2.54 -17.08 -33.96
CA THR A 67 -1.45 -18.01 -34.20
C THR A 67 -0.37 -17.27 -35.00
N ALA A 68 0.70 -16.85 -34.32
CA ALA A 68 1.96 -16.56 -34.98
C ALA A 68 2.52 -17.89 -35.50
N GLU A 69 2.06 -18.30 -36.69
CA GLU A 69 2.72 -19.31 -37.49
C GLU A 69 4.14 -18.82 -37.80
N LEU A 70 5.09 -19.30 -37.01
CA LEU A 70 6.49 -19.37 -37.40
C LEU A 70 6.62 -20.33 -38.58
N SER A 71 6.46 -19.78 -39.78
CA SER A 71 6.94 -20.32 -41.06
C SER A 71 7.73 -19.17 -41.70
N GLY A 72 9.04 -19.20 -41.85
CA GLY A 72 9.85 -20.20 -42.55
C GLY A 72 10.71 -19.41 -43.54
#